data_AF-A0A938N8V8-F1
#
_entry.id   AF-A0A938N8V8-F1
#
_cell.length_a   1.000
_cell.length_b   1.000
_cell.length_c   1.000
_cell.angle_alpha   90.00
_cell.angle_beta   90.00
_cell.angle_gamma   90.00
#
_symmetry.space_group_name_H-M   'P 1'
#
loop_
_entity.id
_entity.type
_entity.pdbx_description
1 polymer ?
#
loop_
_entity_poly.entity_id
_entity_poly.type
_entity_poly.pdbx_seq_one_letter_code
_entity_poly.pdbx_strand_id
1 'polypeptide(L)'
;MSGGFAGQPSTSHDLQHRRIAPRSKPCVHRASCPVHACGVPTVGNTGLVGWSSKEPPLKQRNAFTIVELLVVVAIIALLIAILLPALGRARDAALVTQSLGNLRNLAAANATYGADYADRQFTLSGDDFGLAAGNCGTYLNTIGCPGQAILGWDDSGGLWGYWLGGGQCPTNYPGNCGNWIVNWPNEWNFTNGFFGYYRLPNCKPFNTYVNGRFYDRAFVAPKDKLTMERAEEGMGDPGEFTILPLAPGQVVFSTYVWSPAALWSPDVMSRNGFKQPSTLPGAWKCPSQGQAKYSELKTRMIELYWLQNQDGGPTNPGFSGGYTPWYFNQGNSSTPNAMFYDGHVAGIAVSEVMDADRRARAGWNGVVGAPPTSGRGLWHTGTPLGANGFYQQLSFDMLADTSFHMLTTDGILGRDVMGAK
;
A
#
# COMPACT_ATOMS: atom_id res chain seq x y z
N MET A 1 -7.99 -14.82 -16.41
CA MET A 1 -9.33 -15.03 -16.98
C MET A 1 -10.30 -14.14 -16.21
N SER A 2 -11.14 -13.43 -16.95
CA SER A 2 -11.90 -12.24 -16.56
C SER A 2 -12.89 -12.46 -15.41
N GLY A 3 -12.54 -11.98 -14.21
CA GLY A 3 -13.48 -11.82 -13.08
C GLY A 3 -14.29 -10.54 -13.28
N GLY A 4 -15.61 -10.68 -13.40
CA GLY A 4 -16.52 -9.57 -13.67
C GLY A 4 -16.77 -8.72 -12.43
N PHE A 5 -16.37 -7.45 -12.49
CA PHE A 5 -16.84 -6.39 -11.60
C PHE A 5 -18.27 -6.01 -12.01
N ALA A 6 -19.22 -6.10 -11.10
CA ALA A 6 -20.63 -5.81 -11.38
C ALA A 6 -21.06 -4.51 -10.69
N GLY A 7 -21.46 -3.52 -11.50
CA GLY A 7 -22.28 -2.39 -11.08
C GLY A 7 -23.65 -2.52 -11.75
N GLN A 8 -24.75 -2.33 -11.02
CA GLN A 8 -26.10 -2.33 -11.57
C GLN A 8 -27.03 -1.30 -10.90
N PRO A 9 -28.11 -0.88 -11.59
CA PRO A 9 -28.61 0.48 -11.55
C PRO A 9 -29.74 0.71 -10.53
N SER A 10 -29.85 1.97 -10.11
CA SER A 10 -30.89 2.51 -9.25
C SER A 10 -32.27 2.49 -9.92
N THR A 11 -33.28 1.96 -9.23
CA THR A 11 -34.69 2.23 -9.52
C THR A 11 -35.26 3.25 -8.54
N SER A 12 -35.93 4.23 -9.14
CA SER A 12 -36.55 5.44 -8.61
C SER A 12 -37.64 5.20 -7.56
N HIS A 13 -37.66 6.02 -6.50
CA HIS A 13 -38.90 6.65 -6.04
C HIS A 13 -38.61 7.94 -5.24
N ASP A 14 -39.38 8.97 -5.60
CA ASP A 14 -39.50 10.31 -5.03
C ASP A 14 -39.35 10.41 -3.51
N LEU A 15 -38.67 11.48 -3.04
CA LEU A 15 -39.26 12.45 -2.12
C LEU A 15 -38.42 13.74 -2.02
N GLN A 16 -39.16 14.83 -2.23
CA GLN A 16 -38.81 16.25 -2.31
C GLN A 16 -38.02 16.81 -1.11
N HIS A 17 -37.03 17.69 -1.36
CA HIS A 17 -37.14 19.14 -1.12
C HIS A 17 -35.78 19.89 -1.08
N ARG A 18 -35.82 21.13 -1.58
CA ARG A 18 -34.86 22.28 -1.47
C ARG A 18 -33.78 22.39 -2.55
N ARG A 19 -34.17 23.07 -3.65
CA ARG A 19 -33.25 23.74 -4.59
C ARG A 19 -32.78 25.06 -3.98
N ILE A 20 -31.47 25.30 -3.98
CA ILE A 20 -30.88 26.64 -3.81
C ILE A 20 -30.30 27.04 -5.18
N ALA A 21 -30.84 28.11 -5.76
CA ALA A 21 -30.42 28.67 -7.03
C ALA A 21 -29.12 29.51 -6.89
N PRO A 22 -28.33 29.67 -7.96
CA PRO A 22 -27.15 30.53 -7.95
C PRO A 22 -27.56 32.00 -8.15
N ARG A 23 -27.03 32.91 -7.32
CA ARG A 23 -27.22 34.36 -7.51
C ARG A 23 -25.99 34.99 -8.15
N SER A 24 -26.29 35.68 -9.24
CA SER A 24 -25.49 36.64 -9.98
C SER A 24 -25.11 37.86 -9.13
N LYS A 25 -23.98 38.49 -9.53
CA LYS A 25 -23.49 39.79 -9.04
C LYS A 25 -24.55 40.91 -9.25
N PRO A 26 -24.48 42.00 -8.45
CA PRO A 26 -23.89 43.21 -9.03
C PRO A 26 -23.02 44.03 -8.06
N CYS A 27 -22.26 44.95 -8.68
CA CYS A 27 -21.38 45.97 -8.12
C CYS A 27 -22.07 46.89 -7.09
N VAL A 28 -21.26 47.55 -6.23
CA VAL A 28 -21.16 49.02 -5.97
C VAL A 28 -20.62 49.23 -4.54
N HIS A 29 -19.41 49.81 -4.39
CA HIS A 29 -19.20 51.07 -3.65
C HIS A 29 -17.74 51.56 -3.71
N ARG A 30 -17.63 52.82 -4.15
CA ARG A 30 -16.47 53.71 -4.10
C ARG A 30 -16.15 54.10 -2.65
N ALA A 31 -14.86 54.20 -2.35
CA ALA A 31 -14.28 55.21 -1.44
C ALA A 31 -12.80 55.39 -1.84
N SER A 32 -12.45 56.32 -2.74
CA SER A 32 -11.96 57.68 -2.46
C SER A 32 -10.80 57.76 -1.45
N CYS A 33 -9.58 57.97 -1.97
CA CYS A 33 -8.47 58.61 -1.25
C CYS A 33 -7.82 59.64 -2.22
N PRO A 34 -7.44 60.84 -1.76
CA PRO A 34 -7.39 62.04 -2.60
C PRO A 34 -6.04 62.28 -3.29
N VAL A 35 -6.14 62.82 -4.50
CA VAL A 35 -5.04 63.34 -5.31
C VAL A 35 -4.75 64.77 -4.86
N HIS A 36 -3.57 65.03 -4.28
CA HIS A 36 -3.13 66.38 -3.96
C HIS A 36 -2.50 67.05 -5.19
N ALA A 37 -2.95 68.29 -5.39
CA ALA A 37 -2.78 69.15 -6.54
C ALA A 37 -1.34 69.60 -6.85
N CYS A 38 -1.10 69.77 -8.14
CA CYS A 38 -0.09 70.64 -8.74
C CYS A 38 -0.22 72.08 -8.24
N GLY A 39 0.89 72.65 -7.80
CA GLY A 39 1.11 74.10 -7.69
C GLY A 39 2.42 74.46 -8.38
N VAL A 40 2.32 75.24 -9.46
CA VAL A 40 3.46 75.80 -10.22
C VAL A 40 3.90 77.10 -9.52
N PRO A 41 5.20 77.33 -9.26
CA PRO A 41 5.70 78.65 -8.95
C PRO A 41 6.18 79.36 -10.23
N THR A 42 5.72 80.60 -10.36
CA THR A 42 6.07 81.61 -11.35
C THR A 42 7.56 81.98 -11.37
N VAL A 43 8.09 82.17 -12.57
CA VAL A 43 9.44 82.67 -12.85
C VAL A 43 9.55 84.15 -12.45
N GLY A 44 10.48 84.47 -11.55
CA GLY A 44 10.91 85.81 -11.20
C GLY A 44 12.43 85.89 -11.26
N ASN A 45 12.93 86.67 -12.20
CA ASN A 45 14.34 86.87 -12.53
C ASN A 45 15.00 87.85 -11.55
N THR A 46 16.12 87.49 -10.91
CA THR A 46 17.26 88.37 -10.55
C THR A 46 18.27 87.63 -9.67
N GLY A 47 19.56 87.70 -10.01
CA GLY A 47 20.64 87.49 -9.04
C GLY A 47 21.65 86.41 -9.42
N LEU A 48 22.75 86.84 -10.03
CA LEU A 48 24.00 86.10 -10.12
C LEU A 48 24.46 85.70 -8.71
N VAL A 49 24.36 84.42 -8.37
CA VAL A 49 25.13 83.82 -7.28
C VAL A 49 25.84 82.62 -7.87
N GLY A 50 27.17 82.70 -7.98
CA GLY A 50 28.01 81.61 -8.42
C GLY A 50 28.03 80.51 -7.35
N TRP A 51 27.25 79.46 -7.56
CA TRP A 51 27.34 78.25 -6.76
C TRP A 51 28.46 77.40 -7.34
N SER A 52 29.58 77.35 -6.64
CA SER A 52 30.66 76.39 -6.88
C SER A 52 30.12 74.99 -6.66
N SER A 53 29.76 74.30 -7.74
CA SER A 53 29.36 72.90 -7.72
C SER A 53 30.60 72.03 -7.48
N LYS A 54 30.85 71.68 -6.21
CA LYS A 54 31.55 70.43 -5.91
C LYS A 54 30.61 69.30 -6.34
N GLU A 55 30.79 68.82 -7.58
CA GLU A 55 30.15 67.59 -8.01
C GLU A 55 30.61 66.46 -7.06
N PRO A 56 29.69 65.72 -6.43
CA PRO A 56 30.08 64.51 -5.72
C PRO A 56 30.72 63.58 -6.74
N PRO A 57 31.86 62.94 -6.44
CA PRO A 57 32.54 62.08 -7.39
C PRO A 57 31.54 61.02 -7.90
N LEU A 58 31.39 60.94 -9.22
CA LEU A 58 30.61 59.90 -9.88
C LEU A 58 31.06 58.56 -9.32
N LYS A 59 30.21 57.94 -8.49
CA LYS A 59 30.47 56.64 -7.90
C LYS A 59 30.71 55.68 -9.06
N GLN A 60 31.97 55.31 -9.30
CA GLN A 60 32.35 54.41 -10.38
C GLN A 60 31.47 53.17 -10.28
N ARG A 61 30.59 53.00 -11.26
CA ARG A 61 29.79 51.78 -11.38
C ARG A 61 30.74 50.73 -11.91
N ASN A 62 31.29 49.91 -11.02
CA ASN A 62 32.09 48.76 -11.42
C ASN A 62 31.24 47.90 -12.36
N ALA A 63 31.62 47.88 -13.64
CA ALA A 63 30.98 47.02 -14.63
C ALA A 63 31.42 45.59 -14.37
N PHE A 64 30.48 44.69 -14.09
CA PHE A 64 30.76 43.27 -13.92
C PHE A 64 31.32 42.70 -15.21
N THR A 65 32.47 42.05 -15.13
CA THR A 65 33.05 41.37 -16.29
C THR A 65 32.35 40.02 -16.50
N ILE A 66 32.29 39.57 -17.76
CA ILE A 66 31.75 38.24 -18.10
C ILE A 66 32.50 37.13 -17.34
N VAL A 67 33.80 37.32 -17.09
CA VAL A 67 34.64 36.36 -16.38
C VAL A 67 34.19 36.19 -14.92
N GLU A 68 33.93 37.29 -14.21
CA GLU A 68 33.43 37.24 -12.82
C GLU A 68 32.09 36.51 -12.74
N LEU A 69 31.17 36.79 -13.68
CA LEU A 69 29.90 36.08 -13.75
C LEU A 69 30.11 34.58 -14.01
N LEU A 70 30.99 34.23 -14.94
CA LEU A 70 31.26 32.85 -15.34
C LEU A 70 31.86 32.02 -14.19
N VAL A 71 32.80 32.59 -13.43
CA VAL A 71 33.38 31.92 -12.26
C VAL A 71 32.31 31.67 -11.19
N VAL A 72 31.41 32.63 -10.97
CA VAL A 72 30.33 32.48 -9.98
C VAL A 72 29.37 31.35 -10.36
N VAL A 73 28.89 31.30 -11.60
CA VAL A 73 28.02 30.19 -12.02
C VAL A 73 28.76 28.84 -12.02
N ALA A 74 30.06 28.82 -12.31
CA ALA A 74 30.86 27.60 -12.21
C ALA A 74 30.95 27.08 -10.77
N ILE A 75 31.16 27.96 -9.79
CA ILE A 75 31.19 27.60 -8.37
C ILE A 75 29.80 27.12 -7.91
N ILE A 76 28.72 27.82 -8.28
CA ILE A 76 27.35 27.40 -7.94
C ILE A 76 27.03 26.02 -8.52
N ALA A 77 27.41 25.76 -9.78
CA ALA A 77 27.20 24.47 -10.43
C ALA A 77 27.95 23.34 -9.70
N LEU A 78 29.20 23.58 -9.30
CA LEU A 78 29.99 22.62 -8.52
C LEU A 78 29.33 22.32 -7.16
N LEU A 79 28.87 23.35 -6.45
CA LEU A 79 28.19 23.18 -5.17
C LEU A 79 26.92 22.36 -5.32
N ILE A 80 26.07 22.68 -6.30
CA ILE A 80 24.83 21.95 -6.59
C ILE A 80 25.12 20.48 -6.95
N ALA A 81 26.17 20.22 -7.72
CA ALA A 81 26.56 18.86 -8.11
C ALA A 81 26.88 17.96 -6.90
N ILE A 82 27.45 18.54 -5.83
CA ILE A 82 27.76 17.81 -4.58
C ILE A 82 26.51 17.70 -3.69
N LEU A 83 25.62 18.69 -3.72
CA LEU A 83 24.41 18.75 -2.90
C LEU A 83 23.26 17.85 -3.40
N LEU A 84 23.08 17.70 -4.72
CA LEU A 84 21.97 16.95 -5.31
C LEU A 84 21.90 15.47 -4.88
N PRO A 85 23.01 14.69 -4.87
CA PRO A 85 22.98 13.31 -4.40
C PRO A 85 22.56 13.17 -2.93
N ALA A 86 23.00 14.11 -2.09
CA ALA A 86 22.64 14.13 -0.67
C ALA A 86 21.15 14.41 -0.48
N LEU A 87 20.57 15.35 -1.24
CA LEU A 87 19.14 15.66 -1.20
C LEU A 87 18.28 14.47 -1.67
N GLY A 88 18.74 13.73 -2.68
CA GLY A 88 18.08 12.50 -3.14
C GLY A 88 17.96 11.46 -2.02
N ARG A 89 19.07 11.17 -1.34
CA ARG A 89 19.08 10.24 -0.19
C ARG A 89 18.21 10.72 0.97
N ALA A 90 18.23 12.02 1.27
CA ALA A 90 17.41 12.61 2.33
C ALA A 90 15.90 12.48 2.01
N ARG A 91 15.51 12.73 0.76
CA ARG A 91 14.13 12.54 0.30
C ARG A 91 13.71 11.08 0.39
N ASP A 92 14.56 10.16 -0.05
CA ASP A 92 14.27 8.72 0.06
C ASP A 92 14.07 8.29 1.52
N ALA A 93 14.94 8.73 2.44
CA ALA A 93 14.79 8.48 3.87
C ALA A 93 13.48 9.04 4.44
N ALA A 94 13.05 10.23 3.97
CA ALA A 94 11.77 10.82 4.37
C ALA A 94 10.57 9.98 3.90
N LEU A 95 10.61 9.45 2.67
CA LEU A 95 9.57 8.55 2.15
C LEU A 95 9.49 7.24 2.95
N VAL A 96 10.64 6.69 3.38
CA VAL A 96 10.66 5.51 4.28
C VAL A 96 9.98 5.84 5.61
N THR A 97 10.33 6.99 6.19
CA THR A 97 9.76 7.46 7.46
C THR A 97 8.25 7.66 7.35
N GLN A 98 7.78 8.15 6.20
CA GLN A 98 6.35 8.27 5.92
C GLN A 98 5.67 6.90 5.81
N SER A 99 6.29 5.92 5.13
CA SER A 99 5.76 4.54 5.08
C SER A 99 5.65 3.91 6.48
N LEU A 100 6.64 4.12 7.34
CA LEU A 100 6.58 3.71 8.75
C LEU A 100 5.46 4.44 9.51
N GLY A 101 5.20 5.70 9.22
CA GLY A 101 4.07 6.45 9.75
C GLY A 101 2.72 5.84 9.34
N ASN A 102 2.56 5.51 8.05
CA ASN A 102 1.37 4.83 7.53
C ASN A 102 1.15 3.49 8.24
N LEU A 103 2.19 2.66 8.39
CA LEU A 103 2.08 1.38 9.11
C LEU A 103 1.69 1.56 10.59
N ARG A 104 2.16 2.61 11.28
CA ARG A 104 1.71 2.90 12.65
C ARG A 104 0.23 3.29 12.70
N ASN A 105 -0.24 4.06 11.72
CA ASN A 105 -1.65 4.40 11.61
C ASN A 105 -2.50 3.14 11.36
N LEU A 106 -2.03 2.25 10.47
CA LEU A 106 -2.68 0.97 10.22
C LEU A 106 -2.65 0.05 11.44
N ALA A 107 -1.57 0.07 12.24
CA ALA A 107 -1.47 -0.68 13.50
C ALA A 107 -2.54 -0.23 14.50
N ALA A 108 -2.73 1.08 14.66
CA ALA A 108 -3.76 1.65 15.53
C ALA A 108 -5.19 1.31 15.04
N ALA A 109 -5.44 1.45 13.74
CA ALA A 109 -6.71 1.07 13.12
C ALA A 109 -7.02 -0.41 13.37
N ASN A 110 -6.01 -1.27 13.21
CA ASN A 110 -6.13 -2.69 13.43
C ASN A 110 -6.30 -3.08 14.91
N ALA A 111 -5.68 -2.36 15.85
CA ALA A 111 -5.94 -2.57 17.27
C ALA A 111 -7.41 -2.25 17.60
N THR A 112 -7.96 -1.19 17.00
CA THR A 112 -9.37 -0.81 17.14
C THR A 112 -10.29 -1.88 16.53
N TYR A 113 -9.97 -2.37 15.32
CA TYR A 113 -10.68 -3.49 14.70
C TYR A 113 -10.63 -4.75 15.60
N GLY A 114 -9.47 -5.08 16.15
CA GLY A 114 -9.30 -6.20 17.06
C GLY A 114 -10.24 -6.11 18.27
N ALA A 115 -10.39 -4.93 18.87
CA ALA A 115 -11.30 -4.72 19.99
C ALA A 115 -12.76 -5.04 19.65
N ASP A 116 -13.20 -4.74 18.43
CA ASP A 116 -14.57 -5.01 17.97
C ASP A 116 -14.78 -6.47 17.56
N TYR A 117 -13.73 -7.15 17.08
CA TYR A 117 -13.81 -8.48 16.45
C TYR A 117 -13.00 -9.56 17.20
N ALA A 118 -12.99 -9.51 18.54
CA ALA A 118 -12.40 -10.53 19.42
C ALA A 118 -10.89 -10.77 19.17
N ASP A 119 -10.14 -9.68 19.07
CA ASP A 119 -8.69 -9.61 18.85
C ASP A 119 -8.22 -10.32 17.58
N ARG A 120 -9.08 -10.48 16.58
CA ARG A 120 -8.71 -11.13 15.31
C ARG A 120 -8.05 -10.16 14.35
N GLN A 121 -7.27 -10.71 13.42
CA GLN A 121 -6.82 -9.95 12.27
C GLN A 121 -7.97 -9.80 11.27
N PHE A 122 -7.97 -8.67 10.57
CA PHE A 122 -8.91 -8.44 9.50
C PHE A 122 -8.78 -9.50 8.38
N THR A 123 -9.92 -10.09 8.01
CA THR A 123 -10.05 -10.98 6.86
C THR A 123 -11.47 -10.90 6.28
N LEU A 124 -11.61 -11.17 4.99
CA LEU A 124 -12.88 -11.36 4.29
C LEU A 124 -13.28 -12.84 4.28
N SER A 125 -12.40 -13.74 4.73
CA SER A 125 -12.69 -15.16 4.89
C SER A 125 -13.71 -15.38 6.01
N GLY A 126 -14.79 -16.10 5.72
CA GLY A 126 -15.69 -16.61 6.75
C GLY A 126 -15.08 -17.77 7.53
N ASP A 127 -15.35 -17.84 8.83
CA ASP A 127 -14.87 -18.91 9.72
C ASP A 127 -15.33 -20.30 9.27
N ASP A 128 -16.49 -20.38 8.62
CA ASP A 128 -17.21 -21.59 8.22
C ASP A 128 -16.84 -22.07 6.81
N PHE A 129 -15.95 -21.38 6.10
CA PHE A 129 -15.55 -21.73 4.73
C PHE A 129 -14.92 -23.13 4.65
N GLY A 130 -14.33 -23.61 5.75
CA GLY A 130 -13.79 -24.98 5.86
C GLY A 130 -14.86 -26.07 5.78
N LEU A 131 -16.11 -25.79 6.13
CA LEU A 131 -17.22 -26.75 6.03
C LEU A 131 -17.58 -27.10 4.57
N ALA A 132 -17.26 -26.20 3.63
CA ALA A 132 -17.40 -26.42 2.19
C ALA A 132 -16.08 -26.75 1.51
N ALA A 133 -15.05 -27.15 2.26
CA ALA A 133 -13.69 -27.38 1.77
C ALA A 133 -13.11 -26.18 0.98
N GLY A 134 -13.56 -24.96 1.27
CA GLY A 134 -13.18 -23.75 0.54
C GLY A 134 -13.81 -23.61 -0.86
N ASN A 135 -14.78 -24.45 -1.23
CA ASN A 135 -15.44 -24.40 -2.54
C ASN A 135 -16.68 -23.48 -2.50
N CYS A 136 -16.64 -22.39 -3.27
CA CYS A 136 -17.74 -21.43 -3.35
C CYS A 136 -19.10 -22.05 -3.74
N GLY A 137 -19.13 -22.90 -4.77
CA GLY A 137 -20.39 -23.50 -5.24
C GLY A 137 -21.01 -24.41 -4.19
N THR A 138 -20.19 -25.16 -3.46
CA THR A 138 -20.64 -25.98 -2.33
C THR A 138 -21.17 -25.07 -1.22
N TYR A 139 -20.38 -24.06 -0.81
CA TYR A 139 -20.73 -23.12 0.24
C TYR A 139 -22.08 -22.42 -0.01
N LEU A 140 -22.26 -21.86 -1.21
CA LEU A 140 -23.48 -21.15 -1.58
C LEU A 140 -24.71 -22.06 -1.62
N ASN A 141 -24.55 -23.36 -1.89
CA ASN A 141 -25.68 -24.28 -1.96
C ASN A 141 -26.01 -24.96 -0.64
N THR A 142 -25.04 -25.09 0.28
CA THR A 142 -25.20 -25.89 1.51
C THR A 142 -25.12 -25.10 2.81
N ILE A 143 -24.40 -23.98 2.86
CA ILE A 143 -24.10 -23.27 4.11
C ILE A 143 -24.81 -21.92 4.18
N GLY A 144 -24.59 -21.04 3.20
CA GLY A 144 -25.10 -19.68 3.29
C GLY A 144 -24.56 -18.72 2.25
N CYS A 145 -24.99 -17.46 2.38
CA CYS A 145 -24.42 -16.35 1.63
C CYS A 145 -23.28 -15.71 2.42
N PRO A 146 -22.05 -15.70 1.90
CA PRO A 146 -20.91 -15.09 2.56
C PRO A 146 -21.02 -13.55 2.58
N GLY A 147 -20.28 -12.92 3.49
CA GLY A 147 -20.06 -11.48 3.46
C GLY A 147 -19.48 -11.03 2.12
N GLN A 148 -19.95 -9.89 1.62
CA GLN A 148 -19.49 -9.33 0.34
C GLN A 148 -18.30 -8.41 0.56
N ALA A 149 -17.29 -8.47 -0.30
CA ALA A 149 -16.11 -7.63 -0.19
C ALA A 149 -16.38 -6.25 -0.81
N ILE A 150 -17.00 -5.38 -0.01
CA ILE A 150 -17.37 -4.01 -0.40
C ILE A 150 -16.11 -3.14 -0.48
N LEU A 151 -15.99 -2.36 -1.56
CA LEU A 151 -14.90 -1.40 -1.76
C LEU A 151 -15.32 0.00 -1.32
N GLY A 152 -16.54 0.43 -1.70
CA GLY A 152 -17.10 1.74 -1.36
C GLY A 152 -18.27 2.12 -2.25
N TRP A 153 -18.73 3.37 -2.14
CA TRP A 153 -19.76 3.94 -3.01
C TRP A 153 -19.14 4.86 -4.06
N ASP A 154 -19.73 4.90 -5.25
CA ASP A 154 -19.42 5.91 -6.26
C ASP A 154 -20.14 7.25 -6.00
N ASP A 155 -19.81 8.24 -6.82
CA ASP A 155 -20.40 9.58 -6.81
C ASP A 155 -21.92 9.60 -7.05
N SER A 156 -22.45 8.55 -7.66
CA SER A 156 -23.85 8.34 -8.01
C SER A 156 -24.61 7.55 -6.93
N GLY A 157 -23.93 7.14 -5.84
CA GLY A 157 -24.49 6.35 -4.75
C GLY A 157 -24.56 4.83 -5.02
N GLY A 158 -23.97 4.36 -6.12
CA GLY A 158 -23.82 2.96 -6.46
C GLY A 158 -22.79 2.27 -5.55
N LEU A 159 -23.11 1.06 -5.08
CA LEU A 159 -22.23 0.27 -4.22
C LEU A 159 -21.31 -0.63 -5.05
N TRP A 160 -20.00 -0.52 -4.82
CA TRP A 160 -18.97 -1.28 -5.51
C TRP A 160 -18.35 -2.33 -4.59
N GLY A 161 -18.11 -3.51 -5.14
CA GLY A 161 -17.66 -4.68 -4.39
C GLY A 161 -17.30 -5.85 -5.29
N TYR A 162 -16.60 -6.81 -4.71
CA TYR A 162 -16.55 -8.15 -5.29
C TYR A 162 -17.74 -8.94 -4.79
N TRP A 163 -18.70 -9.13 -5.70
CA TRP A 163 -19.96 -9.75 -5.36
C TRP A 163 -19.98 -11.26 -5.65
N LEU A 164 -20.61 -12.01 -4.75
CA LEU A 164 -20.89 -13.42 -4.82
C LEU A 164 -22.40 -13.60 -4.89
N GLY A 165 -22.88 -14.06 -6.05
CA GLY A 165 -24.29 -14.31 -6.33
C GLY A 165 -24.58 -15.80 -6.52
N GLY A 166 -25.86 -16.16 -6.40
CA GLY A 166 -26.38 -17.52 -6.59
C GLY A 166 -26.54 -18.33 -5.29
N GLY A 167 -27.15 -19.51 -5.41
CA GLY A 167 -27.42 -20.40 -4.27
C GLY A 167 -28.30 -19.74 -3.20
N GLN A 168 -27.81 -19.73 -1.97
CA GLN A 168 -28.47 -19.14 -0.79
C GLN A 168 -28.28 -17.62 -0.66
N CYS A 169 -27.59 -16.96 -1.60
CA CYS A 169 -27.55 -15.50 -1.64
C CYS A 169 -28.87 -14.89 -2.11
N PRO A 170 -29.21 -13.65 -1.67
CA PRO A 170 -30.37 -12.94 -2.18
C PRO A 170 -30.36 -12.89 -3.71
N THR A 171 -31.52 -13.05 -4.34
CA THR A 171 -31.67 -13.18 -5.80
C THR A 171 -31.10 -11.98 -6.58
N ASN A 172 -30.97 -10.83 -5.90
CA ASN A 172 -30.49 -9.58 -6.48
C ASN A 172 -28.97 -9.36 -6.31
N TYR A 173 -28.25 -10.26 -5.63
CA TYR A 173 -26.79 -10.10 -5.49
C TYR A 173 -26.13 -10.43 -6.84
N PRO A 174 -25.49 -9.45 -7.50
CA PRO A 174 -24.81 -9.70 -8.75
C PRO A 174 -23.55 -10.55 -8.51
N GLY A 175 -22.95 -11.12 -9.55
CA GLY A 175 -21.67 -11.83 -9.42
C GLY A 175 -21.76 -13.35 -9.31
N ASN A 176 -20.59 -14.00 -9.19
CA ASN A 176 -20.44 -15.45 -9.28
C ASN A 176 -19.22 -15.92 -8.47
N CYS A 177 -19.03 -17.24 -8.41
CA CYS A 177 -17.93 -17.85 -7.68
C CYS A 177 -16.51 -17.50 -8.19
N GLY A 178 -16.35 -16.84 -9.33
CA GLY A 178 -15.05 -16.32 -9.77
C GLY A 178 -14.49 -15.24 -8.84
N ASN A 179 -15.36 -14.50 -8.15
CA ASN A 179 -14.95 -13.49 -7.16
C ASN A 179 -14.55 -14.10 -5.81
N TRP A 180 -14.75 -15.41 -5.60
CA TRP A 180 -14.43 -16.08 -4.34
C TRP A 180 -12.96 -15.96 -3.96
N ILE A 181 -12.09 -15.78 -4.95
CA ILE A 181 -10.65 -15.65 -4.75
C ILE A 181 -10.25 -14.50 -3.82
N VAL A 182 -11.05 -13.43 -3.74
CA VAL A 182 -10.76 -12.30 -2.86
C VAL A 182 -10.90 -12.64 -1.38
N ASN A 183 -11.60 -13.73 -1.05
CA ASN A 183 -11.77 -14.19 0.32
C ASN A 183 -10.71 -15.22 0.73
N TRP A 184 -9.79 -15.62 -0.17
CA TRP A 184 -8.67 -16.48 0.19
C TRP A 184 -7.54 -15.64 0.82
N PRO A 185 -7.01 -16.01 2.00
CA PRO A 185 -5.81 -15.38 2.55
C PRO A 185 -4.60 -15.46 1.60
N ASN A 186 -4.41 -16.65 1.01
CA ASN A 186 -3.48 -16.93 -0.08
C ASN A 186 -3.95 -18.19 -0.82
N GLU A 187 -3.63 -18.28 -2.11
CA GLU A 187 -4.00 -19.41 -2.97
C GLU A 187 -3.01 -20.57 -2.80
N TRP A 188 -3.54 -21.78 -2.61
CA TRP A 188 -2.76 -23.02 -2.50
C TRP A 188 -2.87 -23.90 -3.75
N ASN A 189 -3.74 -23.52 -4.69
CA ASN A 189 -4.03 -24.24 -5.92
C ASN A 189 -3.98 -23.31 -7.17
N PHE A 190 -3.19 -23.72 -8.16
CA PHE A 190 -2.83 -22.94 -9.35
C PHE A 190 -3.99 -22.61 -10.31
N THR A 191 -5.14 -23.27 -10.19
CA THR A 191 -6.24 -23.11 -11.15
C THR A 191 -7.02 -21.80 -10.97
N ASN A 192 -6.98 -21.17 -9.78
CA ASN A 192 -7.92 -20.10 -9.43
C ASN A 192 -7.38 -18.66 -9.59
N GLY A 193 -6.06 -18.42 -9.66
CA GLY A 193 -5.50 -17.08 -9.92
C GLY A 193 -4.38 -16.59 -8.98
N PHE A 194 -3.98 -15.32 -9.14
CA PHE A 194 -2.67 -14.74 -8.78
C PHE A 194 -2.52 -14.11 -7.36
N PHE A 195 -2.79 -14.83 -6.28
CA PHE A 195 -2.63 -14.25 -4.93
C PHE A 195 -1.83 -15.13 -3.97
N GLY A 196 -0.55 -14.80 -3.79
CA GLY A 196 0.29 -15.35 -2.71
C GLY A 196 0.07 -14.66 -1.36
N TYR A 197 -0.61 -13.52 -1.32
CA TYR A 197 -0.79 -12.67 -0.14
C TYR A 197 -2.10 -11.90 -0.17
N TYR A 198 -2.54 -11.45 1.00
CA TYR A 198 -3.87 -10.87 1.20
C TYR A 198 -3.84 -9.33 1.02
N ARG A 199 -4.36 -8.86 -0.13
CA ARG A 199 -4.14 -7.51 -0.69
C ARG A 199 -5.25 -6.47 -0.45
N LEU A 200 -6.27 -6.81 0.31
CA LEU A 200 -7.46 -5.95 0.45
C LEU A 200 -7.63 -5.38 1.87
N PRO A 201 -6.60 -4.78 2.52
CA PRO A 201 -6.85 -4.00 3.73
C PRO A 201 -7.71 -2.76 3.45
N ASN A 202 -7.72 -2.23 2.22
CA ASN A 202 -8.41 -0.98 1.90
C ASN A 202 -9.91 -1.14 1.60
N CYS A 203 -10.45 -2.37 1.68
CA CYS A 203 -11.89 -2.59 1.54
C CYS A 203 -12.69 -1.98 2.70
N LYS A 204 -13.97 -1.72 2.45
CA LYS A 204 -14.85 -0.95 3.35
C LYS A 204 -14.89 -1.47 4.80
N PRO A 205 -14.98 -2.80 5.06
CA PRO A 205 -15.02 -3.31 6.42
C PRO A 205 -13.82 -2.93 7.31
N PHE A 206 -12.66 -2.67 6.71
CA PHE A 206 -11.46 -2.26 7.46
C PHE A 206 -11.15 -0.77 7.29
N ASN A 207 -11.40 -0.20 6.11
CA ASN A 207 -11.04 1.20 5.86
C ASN A 207 -11.82 2.21 6.74
N THR A 208 -12.97 1.81 7.30
CA THR A 208 -13.74 2.59 8.30
C THR A 208 -12.94 2.90 9.57
N TYR A 209 -11.94 2.08 9.90
CA TYR A 209 -11.03 2.28 11.02
C TYR A 209 -9.86 3.21 10.69
N VAL A 210 -9.74 3.64 9.43
CA VAL A 210 -8.70 4.55 8.95
C VAL A 210 -9.35 5.88 8.57
N ASN A 211 -9.67 6.06 7.29
CA ASN A 211 -10.29 7.30 6.76
C ASN A 211 -11.62 7.04 6.01
N GLY A 212 -12.10 5.78 6.01
CA GLY A 212 -13.37 5.39 5.40
C GLY A 212 -13.40 5.34 3.87
N ARG A 213 -12.25 5.49 3.21
CA ARG A 213 -12.13 5.55 1.74
C ARG A 213 -11.25 4.44 1.20
N PHE A 214 -11.58 3.94 0.01
CA PHE A 214 -10.83 2.85 -0.63
C PHE A 214 -9.46 3.31 -1.16
N TYR A 215 -9.45 4.50 -1.78
CA TYR A 215 -8.22 5.17 -2.21
C TYR A 215 -7.81 6.18 -1.15
N ASP A 216 -6.83 5.80 -0.34
CA ASP A 216 -6.24 6.66 0.69
C ASP A 216 -4.73 6.47 0.74
N ARG A 217 -4.01 7.56 1.04
CA ARG A 217 -2.55 7.56 1.16
C ARG A 217 -2.03 6.67 2.30
N ALA A 218 -2.87 6.32 3.27
CA ALA A 218 -2.53 5.38 4.34
C ALA A 218 -2.34 3.94 3.82
N PHE A 219 -2.99 3.55 2.73
CA PHE A 219 -2.91 2.19 2.17
C PHE A 219 -1.86 2.02 1.07
N VAL A 220 -1.21 3.11 0.65
CA VAL A 220 -0.25 3.09 -0.46
C VAL A 220 1.08 3.63 0.03
N ALA A 221 2.16 2.88 -0.22
CA ALA A 221 3.47 3.29 0.24
C ALA A 221 3.98 4.46 -0.62
N PRO A 222 4.51 5.54 -0.02
CA PRO A 222 4.96 6.72 -0.76
C PRO A 222 6.07 6.43 -1.78
N LYS A 223 6.81 5.33 -1.58
CA LYS A 223 7.88 4.92 -2.49
C LYS A 223 7.38 4.10 -3.67
N ASP A 224 6.17 3.54 -3.61
CA ASP A 224 5.55 2.82 -4.73
C ASP A 224 4.92 3.82 -5.70
N LYS A 225 5.76 4.44 -6.53
CA LYS A 225 5.36 5.52 -7.43
C LYS A 225 4.22 5.13 -8.37
N LEU A 226 4.21 3.88 -8.84
CA LEU A 226 3.22 3.42 -9.82
C LEU A 226 1.84 3.25 -9.18
N THR A 227 1.77 2.60 -8.02
CA THR A 227 0.51 2.43 -7.31
C THR A 227 0.03 3.77 -6.76
N MET A 228 0.93 4.63 -6.27
CA MET A 228 0.61 5.99 -5.82
C MET A 228 0.00 6.83 -6.94
N GLU A 229 0.67 6.91 -8.10
CA GLU A 229 0.19 7.70 -9.24
C GLU A 229 -1.23 7.28 -9.66
N ARG A 230 -1.48 5.97 -9.71
CA ARG A 230 -2.82 5.46 -10.04
C ARG A 230 -3.82 5.74 -8.92
N ALA A 231 -3.49 5.44 -7.67
CA ALA A 231 -4.42 5.64 -6.55
C ALA A 231 -4.80 7.13 -6.39
N GLU A 232 -3.89 8.06 -6.68
CA GLU A 232 -4.14 9.50 -6.60
C GLU A 232 -5.26 9.97 -7.53
N GLU A 233 -5.47 9.32 -8.68
CA GLU A 233 -6.61 9.59 -9.58
C GLU A 233 -7.96 9.37 -8.86
N GLY A 234 -8.03 8.37 -7.98
CA GLY A 234 -9.24 8.04 -7.22
C GLY A 234 -9.37 8.74 -5.88
N MET A 235 -8.28 9.30 -5.32
CA MET A 235 -8.30 9.98 -4.02
C MET A 235 -9.10 11.29 -4.04
N GLY A 236 -9.25 11.93 -5.20
CA GLY A 236 -10.02 13.17 -5.34
C GLY A 236 -11.53 12.97 -5.53
N ASP A 237 -11.98 11.73 -5.73
CA ASP A 237 -13.37 11.43 -6.09
C ASP A 237 -14.34 11.80 -4.93
N PRO A 238 -15.49 12.44 -5.20
CA PRO A 238 -16.46 12.73 -4.12
C PRO A 238 -17.10 11.47 -3.55
N GLY A 239 -17.12 10.37 -4.30
CA GLY A 239 -17.42 9.04 -3.79
C GLY A 239 -16.27 8.46 -2.97
N GLU A 240 -16.54 7.34 -2.33
CA GLU A 240 -15.51 6.60 -1.59
C GLU A 240 -14.68 5.70 -2.50
N PHE A 241 -15.21 5.39 -3.69
CA PHE A 241 -14.60 4.53 -4.70
C PHE A 241 -15.00 4.98 -6.11
N THR A 242 -14.06 4.86 -7.04
CA THR A 242 -14.29 5.09 -8.47
C THR A 242 -13.47 4.10 -9.31
N ILE A 243 -13.94 3.79 -10.52
CA ILE A 243 -13.18 2.96 -11.46
C ILE A 243 -12.18 3.85 -12.19
N LEU A 244 -10.90 3.47 -12.13
CA LEU A 244 -9.83 4.24 -12.76
C LEU A 244 -9.67 3.88 -14.25
N PRO A 245 -9.38 4.86 -15.14
CA PRO A 245 -9.52 4.73 -16.59
C PRO A 245 -8.40 3.97 -17.36
N LEU A 246 -7.59 3.12 -16.72
CA LEU A 246 -6.56 2.33 -17.42
C LEU A 246 -6.71 0.81 -17.17
N ALA A 247 -7.22 0.16 -18.23
CA ALA A 247 -7.68 -1.24 -18.38
C ALA A 247 -9.02 -1.55 -17.68
N PRO A 248 -10.04 -2.02 -18.42
CA PRO A 248 -11.41 -2.14 -17.93
C PRO A 248 -11.48 -3.08 -16.71
N GLY A 249 -11.91 -2.52 -15.56
CA GLY A 249 -12.17 -3.28 -14.34
C GLY A 249 -10.92 -3.69 -13.55
N GLN A 250 -9.93 -2.83 -13.37
CA GLN A 250 -8.84 -3.10 -12.42
C GLN A 250 -8.82 -2.08 -11.29
N VAL A 251 -9.04 -2.56 -10.07
CA VAL A 251 -8.89 -1.80 -8.83
C VAL A 251 -7.40 -1.64 -8.50
N VAL A 252 -7.03 -0.51 -7.90
CA VAL A 252 -5.69 -0.35 -7.34
C VAL A 252 -5.67 -0.98 -5.96
N PHE A 253 -4.89 -2.06 -5.82
CA PHE A 253 -4.71 -2.74 -4.54
C PHE A 253 -3.78 -1.94 -3.62
N SER A 254 -3.94 -2.16 -2.32
CA SER A 254 -3.04 -1.63 -1.30
C SER A 254 -1.60 -2.10 -1.53
N THR A 255 -0.64 -1.22 -1.26
CA THR A 255 0.79 -1.60 -1.21
C THR A 255 1.11 -2.38 0.05
N TYR A 256 0.36 -2.17 1.13
CA TYR A 256 0.50 -2.95 2.36
C TYR A 256 -0.38 -4.19 2.31
N VAL A 257 0.18 -5.33 2.68
CA VAL A 257 -0.51 -6.63 2.60
C VAL A 257 -0.44 -7.36 3.93
N TRP A 258 -1.50 -8.08 4.26
CA TRP A 258 -1.57 -8.85 5.50
C TRP A 258 -0.84 -10.19 5.38
N SER A 259 -0.28 -10.67 6.49
CA SER A 259 0.37 -11.98 6.57
C SER A 259 -0.68 -13.08 6.43
N PRO A 260 -0.66 -13.86 5.34
CA PRO A 260 -1.57 -15.00 5.17
C PRO A 260 -1.26 -16.12 6.15
N ALA A 261 0.02 -16.28 6.53
CA ALA A 261 0.47 -17.32 7.45
C ALA A 261 -0.25 -17.30 8.80
N ALA A 262 -0.75 -16.14 9.19
CA ALA A 262 -1.43 -15.95 10.46
C ALA A 262 -2.93 -15.58 10.30
N LEU A 263 -3.48 -15.77 9.09
CA LEU A 263 -4.92 -15.79 8.83
C LEU A 263 -5.51 -17.22 8.86
N TRP A 264 -4.65 -18.24 8.76
CA TRP A 264 -5.05 -19.64 8.92
C TRP A 264 -5.03 -20.07 10.38
N SER A 265 -5.86 -21.06 10.72
CA SER A 265 -5.75 -21.78 11.98
C SER A 265 -4.32 -22.32 12.18
N PRO A 266 -3.79 -22.34 13.42
CA PRO A 266 -2.46 -22.89 13.73
C PRO A 266 -2.23 -24.32 13.21
N ASP A 267 -3.28 -25.09 12.96
CA ASP A 267 -3.19 -26.46 12.44
C ASP A 267 -2.77 -26.54 10.96
N VAL A 268 -3.00 -25.49 10.17
CA VAL A 268 -2.71 -25.47 8.73
C VAL A 268 -1.21 -25.42 8.47
N MET A 269 -0.54 -24.45 9.10
CA MET A 269 0.92 -24.28 9.03
C MET A 269 1.56 -24.72 10.34
N SER A 270 1.33 -25.96 10.77
CA SER A 270 1.87 -26.44 12.05
C SER A 270 3.38 -26.77 11.96
N ARG A 271 4.12 -26.73 13.07
CA ARG A 271 5.50 -27.28 13.11
C ARG A 271 5.62 -28.72 12.64
N ASN A 272 4.57 -29.52 12.74
CA ASN A 272 4.58 -30.93 12.32
C ASN A 272 4.31 -31.11 10.82
N GLY A 273 4.14 -30.01 10.08
CA GLY A 273 3.94 -30.00 8.64
C GLY A 273 2.72 -29.22 8.21
N PHE A 274 2.68 -28.98 6.91
CA PHE A 274 1.58 -28.32 6.24
C PHE A 274 0.41 -29.29 6.06
N LYS A 275 -0.79 -28.81 6.37
CA LYS A 275 -2.05 -29.49 6.08
C LYS A 275 -2.86 -28.63 5.11
N GLN A 276 -3.47 -29.25 4.10
CA GLN A 276 -4.30 -28.50 3.16
C GLN A 276 -5.52 -27.89 3.87
N PRO A 277 -5.82 -26.59 3.70
CA PRO A 277 -6.97 -25.96 4.36
C PRO A 277 -8.32 -26.60 4.02
N SER A 278 -8.46 -27.16 2.82
CA SER A 278 -9.68 -27.82 2.35
C SER A 278 -10.03 -29.11 3.13
N THR A 279 -9.06 -29.72 3.83
CA THR A 279 -9.28 -30.96 4.59
C THR A 279 -9.58 -30.72 6.07
N LEU A 280 -9.59 -29.47 6.52
CA LEU A 280 -9.74 -29.08 7.92
C LEU A 280 -10.94 -28.12 8.08
N PRO A 281 -12.03 -28.54 8.76
CA PRO A 281 -13.21 -27.70 8.96
C PRO A 281 -12.92 -26.35 9.62
N GLY A 282 -11.95 -26.29 10.54
CA GLY A 282 -11.56 -25.08 11.26
C GLY A 282 -10.38 -24.32 10.65
N ALA A 283 -9.88 -24.69 9.46
CA ALA A 283 -8.69 -24.06 8.88
C ALA A 283 -8.84 -22.55 8.67
N TRP A 284 -10.04 -22.11 8.32
CA TRP A 284 -10.35 -20.75 7.88
C TRP A 284 -10.61 -19.76 9.02
N LYS A 285 -10.68 -20.27 10.25
CA LYS A 285 -10.88 -19.44 11.41
C LYS A 285 -9.60 -18.68 11.72
N CYS A 286 -9.65 -17.35 11.56
CA CYS A 286 -8.54 -16.49 11.91
C CYS A 286 -8.21 -16.63 13.42
N PRO A 287 -6.94 -16.90 13.79
CA PRO A 287 -6.54 -16.94 15.18
C PRO A 287 -6.62 -15.55 15.84
N SER A 288 -6.72 -15.51 17.17
CA SER A 288 -6.66 -14.25 17.90
C SER A 288 -5.21 -13.81 18.11
N GLN A 289 -4.99 -12.51 18.22
CA GLN A 289 -3.66 -11.93 18.46
C GLN A 289 -2.98 -12.47 19.72
N GLY A 290 -3.76 -12.75 20.77
CA GLY A 290 -3.24 -13.34 22.01
C GLY A 290 -2.63 -14.73 21.85
N GLN A 291 -2.86 -15.40 20.71
CA GLN A 291 -2.20 -16.68 20.40
C GLN A 291 -0.78 -16.49 19.86
N ALA A 292 -0.38 -15.27 19.46
CA ALA A 292 0.96 -15.02 18.95
C ALA A 292 2.00 -15.20 20.07
N LYS A 293 2.79 -16.28 19.98
CA LYS A 293 3.83 -16.58 20.97
C LYS A 293 5.03 -15.63 20.89
N TYR A 294 5.35 -15.18 19.67
CA TYR A 294 6.47 -14.30 19.36
C TYR A 294 5.93 -13.04 18.67
N SER A 295 5.08 -12.28 19.37
CA SER A 295 4.36 -11.13 18.82
C SER A 295 5.30 -10.06 18.22
N GLU A 296 6.49 -9.93 18.79
CA GLU A 296 7.55 -9.01 18.40
C GLU A 296 8.44 -9.54 17.25
N LEU A 297 8.35 -10.83 16.92
CA LEU A 297 9.15 -11.45 15.84
C LEU A 297 8.28 -11.98 14.70
N LYS A 298 6.96 -11.80 14.79
CA LYS A 298 5.98 -12.23 13.81
C LYS A 298 5.44 -11.01 13.06
N THR A 299 5.63 -11.01 11.75
CA THR A 299 5.07 -9.97 10.88
C THR A 299 3.59 -10.18 10.70
N ARG A 300 2.88 -9.07 10.72
CA ARG A 300 1.43 -9.01 10.58
C ARG A 300 1.02 -8.36 9.26
N MET A 301 1.71 -7.29 8.89
CA MET A 301 1.53 -6.61 7.61
C MET A 301 2.90 -6.19 7.08
N ILE A 302 3.10 -6.27 5.76
CA ILE A 302 4.36 -5.88 5.11
C ILE A 302 4.10 -4.98 3.91
N GLU A 303 5.04 -4.07 3.66
CA GLU A 303 5.13 -3.33 2.42
C GLU A 303 5.53 -4.29 1.29
N LEU A 304 4.63 -4.46 0.32
CA LEU A 304 4.78 -5.44 -0.74
C LEU A 304 5.67 -4.93 -1.87
N TYR A 305 5.41 -3.72 -2.35
CA TYR A 305 6.11 -3.14 -3.49
C TYR A 305 7.31 -2.37 -2.98
N TRP A 306 8.49 -2.75 -3.44
CA TRP A 306 9.72 -2.24 -2.84
C TRP A 306 10.66 -1.64 -3.86
N LEU A 307 10.73 -0.31 -3.90
CA LEU A 307 11.62 0.46 -4.78
C LEU A 307 12.94 0.91 -4.11
N GLN A 308 13.35 0.35 -2.97
CA GLN A 308 14.68 0.67 -2.39
C GLN A 308 15.73 -0.32 -2.87
N ASN A 309 16.91 0.21 -3.23
CA ASN A 309 18.08 -0.56 -3.65
C ASN A 309 17.87 -1.41 -4.92
N GLN A 310 17.15 -0.89 -5.91
CA GLN A 310 16.95 -1.57 -7.18
C GLN A 310 18.01 -1.21 -8.22
N ASP A 311 18.47 -2.24 -8.94
CA ASP A 311 19.43 -2.12 -10.04
C ASP A 311 18.76 -1.96 -11.43
N GLY A 312 17.42 -1.89 -11.52
CA GLY A 312 16.74 -1.87 -12.82
C GLY A 312 15.30 -1.32 -12.81
N GLY A 313 15.17 0.00 -13.03
CA GLY A 313 13.91 0.68 -13.37
C GLY A 313 12.76 0.56 -12.34
N PRO A 314 11.69 1.36 -12.46
CA PRO A 314 10.55 1.28 -11.54
C PRO A 314 9.68 0.02 -11.73
N THR A 315 9.85 -0.70 -12.84
CA THR A 315 9.03 -1.84 -13.22
C THR A 315 9.89 -3.07 -13.50
N ASN A 316 9.36 -4.24 -13.17
CA ASN A 316 10.02 -5.51 -13.41
C ASN A 316 9.77 -5.95 -14.86
N PRO A 317 10.82 -6.02 -15.71
CA PRO A 317 10.67 -6.37 -17.13
C PRO A 317 10.30 -7.84 -17.35
N GLY A 318 10.42 -8.69 -16.32
CA GLY A 318 9.99 -10.09 -16.35
C GLY A 318 8.47 -10.29 -16.32
N PHE A 319 7.69 -9.25 -16.01
CA PHE A 319 6.22 -9.29 -16.06
C PHE A 319 5.69 -8.68 -17.37
N SER A 320 4.81 -9.41 -18.04
CA SER A 320 4.13 -8.93 -19.24
C SER A 320 3.36 -7.63 -18.96
N GLY A 321 3.46 -6.66 -19.87
CA GLY A 321 2.76 -5.38 -19.79
C GLY A 321 3.58 -4.23 -19.20
N GLY A 322 4.73 -4.46 -18.56
CA GLY A 322 5.64 -3.37 -18.16
C GLY A 322 5.11 -2.41 -17.08
N TYR A 323 3.99 -2.76 -16.42
CA TYR A 323 3.35 -1.99 -15.35
C TYR A 323 3.38 -2.69 -13.98
N THR A 324 4.22 -3.72 -13.79
CA THR A 324 4.30 -4.39 -12.49
C THR A 324 5.54 -3.84 -11.76
N PRO A 325 5.39 -3.18 -10.60
CA PRO A 325 6.55 -2.77 -9.81
C PRO A 325 7.22 -3.99 -9.20
N TRP A 326 8.47 -3.84 -8.79
CA TRP A 326 9.15 -4.93 -8.11
C TRP A 326 8.54 -5.23 -6.74
N TYR A 327 8.47 -6.51 -6.41
CA TYR A 327 8.01 -7.02 -5.12
C TYR A 327 9.15 -7.11 -4.10
N PHE A 328 8.81 -7.09 -2.81
CA PHE A 328 9.76 -7.03 -1.70
C PHE A 328 10.79 -8.17 -1.69
N ASN A 329 10.39 -9.36 -2.15
CA ASN A 329 11.23 -10.54 -2.19
C ASN A 329 12.21 -10.52 -3.37
N GLN A 330 12.06 -9.64 -4.35
CA GLN A 330 12.88 -9.67 -5.56
C GLN A 330 14.32 -9.15 -5.41
N GLY A 331 14.74 -8.78 -4.20
CA GLY A 331 16.09 -8.29 -3.93
C GLY A 331 16.60 -8.72 -2.56
N ASN A 332 17.81 -9.30 -2.51
CA ASN A 332 18.45 -9.67 -1.24
C ASN A 332 18.77 -8.45 -0.36
N SER A 333 18.99 -7.29 -0.98
CA SER A 333 19.19 -5.98 -0.34
C SER A 333 17.87 -5.24 -0.04
N SER A 334 16.72 -5.84 -0.33
CA SER A 334 15.42 -5.26 -0.03
C SER A 334 15.17 -5.27 1.48
N THR A 335 14.64 -4.16 2.00
CA THR A 335 14.35 -3.98 3.43
C THR A 335 12.94 -3.42 3.64
N PRO A 336 11.88 -4.15 3.22
CA PRO A 336 10.51 -3.69 3.37
C PRO A 336 10.18 -3.30 4.81
N ASN A 337 9.32 -2.29 4.96
CA ASN A 337 8.75 -1.98 6.26
C ASN A 337 7.65 -2.98 6.60
N ALA A 338 7.62 -3.41 7.85
CA ALA A 338 6.63 -4.32 8.37
C ALA A 338 6.06 -3.83 9.69
N MET A 339 4.80 -4.20 9.94
CA MET A 339 4.13 -4.12 11.23
C MET A 339 4.08 -5.51 11.85
N PHE A 340 4.39 -5.59 13.13
CA PHE A 340 4.42 -6.82 13.91
C PHE A 340 3.14 -7.02 14.72
N TYR A 341 2.98 -8.20 15.33
CA TYR A 341 1.79 -8.55 16.09
C TYR A 341 1.63 -7.79 17.41
N ASP A 342 2.73 -7.35 18.01
CA ASP A 342 2.73 -6.44 19.16
C ASP A 342 2.45 -4.97 18.78
N GLY A 343 2.29 -4.67 17.49
CA GLY A 343 1.96 -3.35 16.96
C GLY A 343 3.17 -2.45 16.67
N HIS A 344 4.40 -2.87 16.95
CA HIS A 344 5.56 -2.08 16.54
C HIS A 344 5.79 -2.19 15.02
N VAL A 345 6.54 -1.23 14.47
CA VAL A 345 6.90 -1.20 13.06
C VAL A 345 8.41 -1.15 12.91
N ALA A 346 8.96 -1.93 11.99
CA ALA A 346 10.38 -1.94 11.68
C ALA A 346 10.63 -2.36 10.22
N GLY A 347 11.78 -1.94 9.68
CA GLY A 347 12.28 -2.46 8.42
C GLY A 347 12.86 -3.86 8.62
N ILE A 348 12.57 -4.78 7.71
CA ILE A 348 13.06 -6.16 7.75
C ILE A 348 13.87 -6.43 6.49
N ALA A 349 15.16 -6.69 6.62
CA ALA A 349 15.99 -7.05 5.48
C ALA A 349 15.72 -8.49 5.02
N VAL A 350 15.54 -8.69 3.72
CA VAL A 350 15.40 -10.04 3.13
C VAL A 350 16.62 -10.89 3.47
N SER A 351 17.83 -10.34 3.32
CA SER A 351 19.08 -11.01 3.70
C SER A 351 19.12 -11.43 5.18
N GLU A 352 18.64 -10.57 6.09
CA GLU A 352 18.61 -10.90 7.52
C GLU A 352 17.66 -12.05 7.83
N VAL A 353 16.48 -12.07 7.20
CA VAL A 353 15.51 -13.16 7.36
C VAL A 353 16.06 -14.47 6.79
N MET A 354 16.72 -14.40 5.64
CA MET A 354 17.38 -15.55 5.03
C MET A 354 18.45 -16.13 5.96
N ASP A 355 19.29 -15.26 6.54
CA ASP A 355 20.29 -15.66 7.52
C ASP A 355 19.66 -16.25 8.79
N ALA A 356 18.56 -15.67 9.26
CA ALA A 356 17.85 -16.09 10.46
C ALA A 356 17.33 -17.53 10.36
N ASP A 357 16.77 -17.89 9.22
CA ASP A 357 16.35 -19.27 8.98
C ASP A 357 17.49 -20.22 8.70
N ARG A 358 18.56 -19.79 7.98
CA ARG A 358 19.77 -20.61 7.90
C ARG A 358 20.30 -20.95 9.28
N ARG A 359 20.28 -19.99 10.23
CA ARG A 359 20.60 -20.25 11.64
C ARG A 359 19.59 -21.17 12.32
N ALA A 360 18.29 -20.98 12.10
CA ALA A 360 17.25 -21.84 12.64
C ALA A 360 17.37 -23.29 12.12
N ARG A 361 17.91 -23.49 10.92
CA ARG A 361 18.23 -24.80 10.31
C ARG A 361 19.58 -25.36 10.75
N ALA A 362 20.59 -24.52 11.00
CA ALA A 362 21.98 -24.93 11.29
C ALA A 362 22.16 -25.74 12.59
N GLY A 363 21.20 -25.73 13.51
CA GLY A 363 21.18 -26.61 14.69
C GLY A 363 20.79 -28.07 14.41
N TRP A 364 20.70 -28.47 13.14
CA TRP A 364 20.23 -29.78 12.72
C TRP A 364 21.36 -30.64 12.12
N ASN A 365 21.80 -31.66 12.87
CA ASN A 365 22.67 -32.72 12.36
C ASN A 365 21.82 -33.75 11.58
N GLY A 366 21.89 -33.75 10.24
CA GLY A 366 21.49 -34.96 9.49
C GLY A 366 21.13 -34.84 8.01
N VAL A 367 22.13 -34.68 7.14
CA VAL A 367 22.11 -34.97 5.67
C VAL A 367 21.59 -33.86 4.76
N VAL A 368 22.53 -33.23 4.04
CA VAL A 368 22.25 -32.45 2.82
C VAL A 368 21.73 -33.41 1.76
N GLY A 369 20.47 -33.24 1.34
CA GLY A 369 19.84 -34.03 0.27
C GLY A 369 18.79 -35.07 0.72
N ALA A 370 18.46 -35.17 2.01
CA ALA A 370 17.27 -35.93 2.42
C ALA A 370 15.99 -35.10 2.18
N PRO A 371 14.88 -35.69 1.70
CA PRO A 371 13.63 -34.96 1.51
C PRO A 371 13.14 -34.44 2.87
N PRO A 372 12.76 -33.15 2.96
CA PRO A 372 12.44 -32.51 4.22
C PRO A 372 11.14 -33.11 4.77
N THR A 373 11.24 -33.93 5.80
CA THR A 373 10.13 -34.18 6.72
C THR A 373 9.91 -32.90 7.54
N SER A 374 9.24 -31.95 6.88
CA SER A 374 8.27 -30.97 7.40
C SER A 374 8.46 -30.49 8.86
N GLY A 375 9.08 -29.32 9.05
CA GLY A 375 8.94 -28.57 10.31
C GLY A 375 10.12 -27.76 10.85
N ARG A 376 11.31 -27.83 10.25
CA ARG A 376 12.51 -27.16 10.78
C ARG A 376 12.95 -25.99 9.89
N GLY A 377 13.09 -24.81 10.49
CA GLY A 377 13.26 -23.52 9.82
C GLY A 377 12.18 -22.53 10.24
N LEU A 378 12.30 -21.27 9.83
CA LEU A 378 11.29 -20.24 10.07
C LEU A 378 10.15 -20.32 9.06
N TRP A 379 10.35 -20.99 7.92
CA TRP A 379 9.32 -21.15 6.88
C TRP A 379 9.15 -22.59 6.39
N HIS A 380 7.92 -22.89 5.95
CA HIS A 380 7.53 -24.15 5.35
C HIS A 380 8.09 -24.31 3.94
N THR A 381 8.72 -25.46 3.70
CA THR A 381 9.20 -25.87 2.37
C THR A 381 8.36 -27.00 1.75
N GLY A 382 7.42 -27.57 2.52
CA GLY A 382 6.58 -28.72 2.13
C GLY A 382 5.18 -28.32 1.66
N THR A 383 4.99 -27.08 1.21
CA THR A 383 3.69 -26.62 0.72
C THR A 383 3.54 -26.86 -0.79
N PRO A 384 2.32 -26.86 -1.34
CA PRO A 384 2.10 -26.87 -2.78
C PRO A 384 2.78 -25.70 -3.52
N LEU A 385 3.07 -24.59 -2.81
CA LEU A 385 3.79 -23.44 -3.34
C LEU A 385 5.30 -23.70 -3.49
N GLY A 386 5.80 -24.89 -3.17
CA GLY A 386 7.20 -25.26 -3.33
C GLY A 386 8.09 -24.84 -2.15
N ALA A 387 9.39 -25.14 -2.28
CA ALA A 387 10.37 -24.93 -1.21
C ALA A 387 10.63 -23.46 -0.89
N ASN A 388 10.39 -22.57 -1.86
CA ASN A 388 10.81 -21.16 -1.81
C ASN A 388 9.68 -20.19 -1.47
N GLY A 389 8.52 -20.67 -1.03
CA GLY A 389 7.38 -19.79 -0.77
C GLY A 389 6.58 -19.39 -2.01
N PHE A 390 7.06 -19.74 -3.20
CA PHE A 390 6.41 -19.49 -4.47
C PHE A 390 6.72 -20.58 -5.49
N TYR A 391 5.79 -20.79 -6.41
CA TYR A 391 5.95 -21.77 -7.47
C TYR A 391 6.97 -21.28 -8.52
N GLN A 392 8.01 -22.07 -8.78
CA GLN A 392 9.18 -21.73 -9.60
C GLN A 392 8.87 -21.14 -10.99
N GLN A 393 7.71 -21.44 -11.59
CA GLN A 393 7.33 -20.92 -12.91
C GLN A 393 6.60 -19.56 -12.86
N LEU A 394 6.17 -19.12 -11.68
CA LEU A 394 5.50 -17.83 -11.44
C LEU A 394 6.28 -16.93 -10.47
N SER A 395 7.27 -17.50 -9.76
CA SER A 395 8.30 -16.76 -9.04
C SER A 395 9.39 -16.33 -10.01
N PHE A 396 9.18 -15.23 -10.73
CA PHE A 396 10.28 -14.51 -11.40
C PHE A 396 11.16 -13.75 -10.39
N ASP A 397 11.30 -14.32 -9.20
CA ASP A 397 12.14 -13.89 -8.09
C ASP A 397 13.47 -14.64 -8.25
N MET A 398 14.42 -14.00 -8.94
CA MET A 398 15.71 -14.61 -9.24
C MET A 398 16.74 -14.45 -8.12
N LEU A 399 16.40 -13.73 -7.04
CA LEU A 399 17.35 -13.31 -6.02
C LEU A 399 17.02 -13.77 -4.60
N ALA A 400 15.75 -14.02 -4.25
CA ALA A 400 15.40 -14.59 -2.94
C ALA A 400 14.75 -15.97 -3.04
N ASP A 401 15.22 -16.87 -2.17
CA ASP A 401 14.73 -18.25 -2.08
C ASP A 401 13.49 -18.40 -1.17
N THR A 402 12.79 -17.32 -0.77
CA THR A 402 11.83 -17.42 0.36
C THR A 402 10.77 -16.30 0.45
N SER A 403 9.57 -16.68 0.95
CA SER A 403 8.47 -15.78 1.34
C SER A 403 8.13 -15.91 2.82
N PHE A 404 8.95 -15.32 3.68
CA PHE A 404 8.79 -15.41 5.14
C PHE A 404 7.44 -14.88 5.65
N HIS A 405 6.84 -13.93 4.93
CA HIS A 405 5.56 -13.34 5.30
C HIS A 405 4.36 -14.27 5.01
N MET A 406 4.52 -15.19 4.05
CA MET A 406 3.44 -16.04 3.54
C MET A 406 3.44 -17.45 4.12
N LEU A 407 4.62 -18.05 4.33
CA LEU A 407 4.76 -19.47 4.65
C LEU A 407 5.46 -19.73 5.98
N THR A 408 5.28 -18.88 6.98
CA THR A 408 5.91 -19.08 8.29
C THR A 408 5.56 -20.44 8.90
N THR A 409 6.58 -21.16 9.37
CA THR A 409 6.39 -22.38 10.15
C THR A 409 5.66 -22.05 11.44
N ASP A 410 4.67 -22.86 11.81
CA ASP A 410 3.84 -22.68 13.01
C ASP A 410 2.84 -21.50 12.92
N GLY A 411 2.59 -20.95 11.72
CA GLY A 411 1.59 -19.91 11.49
C GLY A 411 1.76 -18.70 12.41
N ILE A 412 0.72 -18.38 13.20
CA ILE A 412 0.74 -17.32 14.22
C ILE A 412 1.61 -17.65 15.46
N LEU A 413 1.79 -18.93 15.78
CA LEU A 413 2.64 -19.39 16.89
C LEU A 413 4.13 -19.32 16.54
N GLY A 414 4.42 -19.18 15.25
CA GLY A 414 5.76 -19.07 14.69
C GLY A 414 6.36 -17.69 14.84
N ARG A 415 7.53 -17.53 14.23
CA ARG A 415 8.24 -16.25 14.10
C ARG A 415 8.86 -16.16 12.72
N ASP A 416 8.91 -14.95 12.17
CA ASP A 416 9.46 -14.69 10.84
C ASP A 416 10.94 -14.28 10.92
N VAL A 417 11.33 -13.68 12.05
CA VAL A 417 12.70 -13.27 12.35
C VAL A 417 13.19 -13.91 13.66
N MET A 418 14.50 -13.92 13.88
CA MET A 418 15.11 -14.44 15.11
C MET A 418 15.43 -13.35 16.14
N GLY A 419 15.11 -12.08 15.82
CA GLY A 419 15.57 -10.89 16.55
C GLY A 419 16.94 -10.41 16.07
N ALA A 420 17.27 -9.16 16.38
CA ALA A 420 18.58 -8.58 16.09
C ALA A 420 19.69 -9.37 16.80
N LYS A 421 20.87 -9.44 16.17
CA LYS A 421 22.08 -10.07 16.72
C LYS A 421 22.59 -9.35 17.97
#